data_AF-A0A5K7X4M6-F1
#
_entry.id   AF-A0A5K7X4M6-F1
#
_cell.length_a   1.000
_cell.length_b   1.000
_cell.length_c   1.000
_cell.angle_alpha   90.00
_cell.angle_beta   90.00
_cell.angle_gamma   90.00
#
_symmetry.space_group_name_H-M   'P 1'
#
loop_
_entity.id
_entity.type
_entity.pdbx_description
1 polymer ?
#
loop_
_entity_poly.entity_id
_entity_poly.type
_entity_poly.pdbx_seq_one_letter_code
_entity_poly.pdbx_strand_id
1 'polypeptide(L)'
;MKYAYENLSDKQFEALVILICQRLLGIGVQGFSDGPDGGRDAKFVGTAELHPSKSSPWTGTTIVQAKHTIGYNCTFSDSDFYSAGSAACTIAEELPRIRALRAGGNLDNCILFSNRRLAGNAESIIRRRIATECGIPEESIHLCGLEHLELLLDAFPEIVGKAALDPIDGPLIITSEDLAEVVTSLVEHKAAISNEPPRRPVIGLVTKIRMHQTI
;
A
#
# COMPACT_ATOMS: atom_id res chain seq x y z
N MET A 1 -2.74 11.06 -4.64
CA MET A 1 -3.71 10.81 -3.52
C MET A 1 -3.14 9.77 -2.57
N LYS A 2 -3.53 9.73 -1.30
CA LYS A 2 -3.09 8.67 -0.35
C LYS A 2 -4.20 7.65 -0.12
N TYR A 3 -3.81 6.39 0.06
CA TYR A 3 -4.71 5.25 0.29
C TYR A 3 -4.27 4.49 1.54
N ALA A 4 -5.22 3.91 2.26
CA ALA A 4 -4.95 3.11 3.45
C ALA A 4 -4.61 1.68 3.04
N TYR A 5 -3.44 1.49 2.43
CA TYR A 5 -3.03 0.20 1.88
C TYR A 5 -3.02 -0.91 2.95
N GLU A 6 -2.67 -0.56 4.18
CA GLU A 6 -2.67 -1.44 5.36
C GLU A 6 -4.04 -2.00 5.73
N ASN A 7 -5.13 -1.36 5.28
CA ASN A 7 -6.50 -1.83 5.49
C ASN A 7 -6.96 -2.79 4.38
N LEU A 8 -6.16 -2.98 3.33
CA LEU A 8 -6.44 -3.98 2.31
C LEU A 8 -6.14 -5.36 2.88
N SER A 9 -6.93 -6.36 2.48
CA SER A 9 -6.50 -7.74 2.58
C SER A 9 -5.39 -8.04 1.56
N ASP A 10 -4.62 -9.11 1.80
CA ASP A 10 -3.59 -9.56 0.86
C ASP A 10 -4.16 -9.74 -0.56
N LYS A 11 -5.38 -10.30 -0.67
CA LYS A 11 -6.09 -10.48 -1.95
C LYS A 11 -6.50 -9.17 -2.62
N GLN A 12 -6.90 -8.17 -1.85
CA GLN A 12 -7.22 -6.85 -2.41
C GLN A 12 -5.95 -6.16 -2.91
N PHE A 13 -4.85 -6.26 -2.17
CA PHE A 13 -3.56 -5.73 -2.60
C PHE A 13 -3.04 -6.46 -3.84
N GLU A 14 -3.19 -7.78 -3.91
CA GLU A 14 -2.86 -8.59 -5.08
C GLU A 14 -3.66 -8.15 -6.32
N ALA A 15 -4.99 -8.00 -6.18
CA ALA A 15 -5.86 -7.54 -7.25
C ALA A 15 -5.46 -6.14 -7.75
N LEU A 16 -5.09 -5.23 -6.85
CA LEU A 16 -4.55 -3.91 -7.20
C LEU A 16 -3.27 -4.04 -8.04
N VAL A 17 -2.31 -4.85 -7.59
CA VAL A 17 -1.05 -5.08 -8.31
C VAL A 17 -1.31 -5.68 -9.69
N ILE A 18 -2.25 -6.62 -9.82
CA ILE A 18 -2.64 -7.19 -11.11
C ILE A 18 -3.19 -6.10 -12.05
N LEU A 19 -4.08 -5.22 -11.57
CA LEU A 19 -4.63 -4.13 -12.38
C LEU A 19 -3.54 -3.15 -12.86
N ILE A 20 -2.57 -2.85 -12.01
CA ILE A 20 -1.39 -2.05 -12.37
C ILE A 20 -0.56 -2.76 -13.43
N CYS A 21 -0.25 -4.04 -13.24
CA CYS A 21 0.51 -4.82 -14.22
C CYS A 21 -0.24 -4.98 -15.54
N GLN A 22 -1.57 -5.09 -15.55
CA GLN A 22 -2.37 -5.08 -16.77
C GLN A 22 -2.23 -3.76 -17.53
N ARG A 23 -2.08 -2.65 -16.81
CA ARG A 23 -1.84 -1.34 -17.43
C ARG A 23 -0.41 -1.21 -17.98
N LEU A 24 0.58 -1.73 -17.26
CA LEU A 24 2.00 -1.58 -17.58
C LEU A 24 2.52 -2.60 -18.61
N LEU A 25 2.13 -3.86 -18.48
CA LEU A 25 2.59 -4.98 -19.29
C LEU A 25 1.58 -5.30 -20.41
N GLY A 26 0.29 -5.18 -20.12
CA GLY A 26 -0.80 -5.43 -21.07
C GLY A 26 -1.88 -6.32 -20.48
N ILE A 27 -3.06 -6.33 -21.08
CA ILE A 27 -4.25 -7.01 -20.54
C ILE A 27 -4.07 -8.52 -20.30
N GLY A 28 -3.07 -9.14 -20.93
CA GLY A 28 -2.72 -10.55 -20.77
C GLY A 28 -2.05 -10.93 -19.45
N VAL A 29 -1.89 -10.01 -18.50
CA VAL A 29 -1.45 -10.38 -17.14
C VAL A 29 -2.51 -11.25 -16.48
N GLN A 30 -2.10 -12.46 -16.10
CA GLN A 30 -2.93 -13.46 -15.48
C GLN A 30 -2.58 -13.57 -13.99
N GLY A 31 -3.55 -13.25 -13.13
CA GLY A 31 -3.49 -13.57 -11.71
C GLY A 31 -3.79 -15.04 -11.42
N PHE A 32 -3.31 -15.55 -10.30
CA PHE A 32 -3.54 -16.94 -9.87
C PHE A 32 -4.36 -16.99 -8.59
N SER A 33 -5.13 -18.06 -8.41
CA SER A 33 -5.78 -18.33 -7.13
C SER A 33 -4.82 -19.00 -6.15
N ASP A 34 -5.08 -18.87 -4.85
CA ASP A 34 -4.39 -19.61 -3.80
C ASP A 34 -4.28 -21.11 -4.16
N GLY A 35 -3.05 -21.61 -4.22
CA GLY A 35 -2.78 -22.99 -4.61
C GLY A 35 -1.37 -23.44 -4.24
N PRO A 36 -1.04 -24.73 -4.48
CA PRO A 36 0.26 -25.30 -4.17
C PRO A 36 1.44 -24.67 -4.92
N ASP A 37 1.16 -23.87 -5.96
CA ASP A 37 2.10 -23.32 -6.95
C ASP A 37 3.07 -22.25 -6.42
N GLY A 38 3.26 -22.19 -5.10
CA GLY A 38 4.50 -21.68 -4.52
C GLY A 38 4.64 -20.16 -4.58
N GLY A 39 3.53 -19.43 -4.45
CA GLY A 39 3.54 -17.99 -4.26
C GLY A 39 3.94 -17.23 -5.51
N ARG A 40 3.20 -17.38 -6.61
CA ARG A 40 3.21 -16.44 -7.74
C ARG A 40 1.86 -15.78 -7.80
N ASP A 41 1.85 -14.47 -7.74
CA ASP A 41 0.60 -13.72 -7.67
C ASP A 41 0.09 -13.44 -9.09
N ALA A 42 1.00 -13.14 -10.02
CA ALA A 42 0.66 -13.00 -11.43
C ALA A 42 1.79 -13.39 -12.40
N LYS A 43 1.41 -13.66 -13.65
CA LYS A 43 2.31 -13.92 -14.76
C LYS A 43 1.88 -13.15 -16.01
N PHE A 44 2.86 -12.69 -16.76
CA PHE A 44 2.70 -12.14 -18.11
C PHE A 44 3.68 -12.84 -19.06
N VAL A 45 3.22 -13.14 -20.28
CA VAL A 45 4.08 -13.67 -21.35
C VAL A 45 3.82 -12.86 -22.60
N GLY A 46 4.85 -12.18 -23.10
CA GLY A 46 4.76 -11.35 -24.30
C GLY A 46 5.72 -10.18 -24.24
N THR A 47 5.40 -9.12 -24.98
CA THR A 47 6.10 -7.84 -24.95
C THR A 47 5.25 -6.83 -24.21
N ALA A 48 5.83 -6.18 -23.19
CA ALA A 48 5.15 -5.20 -22.36
C ALA A 48 4.72 -3.96 -23.16
N GLU A 49 3.58 -3.37 -22.80
CA GLU A 49 3.08 -2.17 -23.48
C GLU A 49 3.82 -0.89 -23.07
N LEU A 50 4.14 -0.73 -21.78
CA LEU A 50 4.67 0.51 -21.22
C LEU A 50 5.98 0.33 -20.43
N HIS A 51 6.29 -0.86 -19.95
CA HIS A 51 7.38 -1.08 -19.00
C HIS A 51 8.61 -1.75 -19.62
N PRO A 52 9.84 -1.31 -19.27
CA PRO A 52 10.17 -0.10 -18.51
C PRO A 52 10.01 1.19 -19.33
N SER A 53 9.93 1.07 -20.66
CA SER A 53 9.62 2.17 -21.56
C SER A 53 9.01 1.65 -22.86
N LYS A 54 8.25 2.50 -23.57
CA LYS A 54 7.72 2.16 -24.90
C LYS A 54 8.80 1.92 -25.95
N SER A 55 9.95 2.58 -25.82
CA SER A 55 11.07 2.46 -26.77
C SER A 55 11.90 1.20 -26.58
N SER A 56 11.85 0.61 -25.38
CA SER A 56 12.57 -0.62 -25.05
C SER A 56 11.75 -1.40 -24.01
N PRO A 57 10.61 -2.00 -24.42
CA PRO A 57 9.76 -2.75 -23.51
C PRO A 57 10.41 -4.08 -23.12
N TRP A 58 10.11 -4.54 -21.92
CA TRP A 58 10.45 -5.91 -21.54
C TRP A 58 9.73 -6.91 -22.44
N THR A 59 10.42 -8.01 -22.73
CA THR A 59 9.87 -9.14 -23.50
C THR A 59 10.18 -10.45 -22.77
N GLY A 60 9.31 -11.45 -22.93
CA GLY A 60 9.47 -12.78 -22.35
C GLY A 60 8.46 -13.04 -21.24
N THR A 61 8.84 -13.85 -20.27
CA THR A 61 8.02 -14.17 -19.10
C THR A 61 8.32 -13.25 -17.93
N THR A 62 7.32 -12.48 -17.53
CA THR A 62 7.39 -11.64 -16.32
C THR A 62 6.59 -12.28 -15.20
N ILE A 63 7.21 -12.49 -14.04
CA ILE A 63 6.52 -12.93 -12.82
C ILE A 63 6.36 -11.76 -11.87
N VAL A 64 5.15 -11.63 -11.33
CA VAL A 64 4.75 -10.56 -10.42
C VAL A 64 4.48 -11.15 -9.05
N GLN A 65 5.03 -10.48 -8.04
CA GLN A 65 4.86 -10.78 -6.62
C GLN A 65 4.31 -9.54 -5.91
N ALA A 66 3.29 -9.72 -5.08
CA ALA A 66 2.66 -8.72 -4.25
C ALA A 66 2.84 -9.11 -2.78
N LYS A 67 3.62 -8.33 -2.04
CA LYS A 67 3.88 -8.55 -0.61
C LYS A 67 3.22 -7.46 0.22
N HIS A 68 2.09 -7.79 0.80
CA HIS A 68 1.31 -6.90 1.64
C HIS A 68 1.76 -6.97 3.10
N THR A 69 1.59 -5.87 3.85
CA THR A 69 1.71 -5.81 5.30
C THR A 69 0.63 -4.91 5.87
N ILE A 70 0.04 -5.29 7.01
CA ILE A 70 -0.89 -4.43 7.78
C ILE A 70 -0.15 -3.40 8.64
N GLY A 71 1.19 -3.41 8.64
CA GLY A 71 2.01 -2.51 9.44
C GLY A 71 2.06 -1.10 8.84
N TYR A 72 1.93 -0.10 9.71
CA TYR A 72 2.05 1.31 9.34
C TYR A 72 3.51 1.72 9.18
N ASN A 73 3.80 2.55 8.17
CA ASN A 73 5.14 3.10 7.91
C ASN A 73 6.26 2.05 7.76
N CYS A 74 5.91 0.82 7.38
CA CYS A 74 6.88 -0.24 7.12
C CYS A 74 7.76 0.10 5.91
N THR A 75 9.00 -0.41 5.93
CA THR A 75 10.01 -0.16 4.90
C THR A 75 10.57 -1.47 4.36
N PHE A 76 11.15 -1.41 3.16
CA PHE A 76 11.90 -2.53 2.58
C PHE A 76 13.16 -2.88 3.39
N SER A 77 13.61 -2.02 4.32
CA SER A 77 14.76 -2.27 5.18
C SER A 77 14.41 -2.88 6.53
N ASP A 78 13.11 -3.07 6.80
CA ASP A 78 12.67 -3.75 8.02
C ASP A 78 13.16 -5.21 7.98
N SER A 79 13.62 -5.71 9.12
CA SER A 79 14.30 -7.01 9.21
C SER A 79 13.41 -8.20 8.85
N ASP A 80 12.10 -8.05 9.00
CA ASP A 80 11.09 -9.04 8.59
C ASP A 80 10.96 -9.12 7.06
N PHE A 81 11.20 -8.02 6.36
CA PHE A 81 11.15 -7.97 4.90
C PHE A 81 12.51 -8.27 4.26
N TYR A 82 13.55 -7.59 4.72
CA TYR A 82 14.92 -7.77 4.26
C TYR A 82 15.92 -7.68 5.42
N SER A 83 16.73 -8.72 5.55
CA SER A 83 17.91 -8.70 6.40
C SER A 83 19.06 -9.40 5.71
N ALA A 84 20.23 -8.75 5.74
CA ALA A 84 21.45 -9.29 5.15
C ALA A 84 21.86 -10.57 5.92
N GLY A 85 21.72 -11.73 5.27
CA GLY A 85 22.10 -13.02 5.84
C GLY A 85 21.03 -13.74 6.68
N SER A 86 19.83 -13.16 6.85
CA SER A 86 18.71 -13.89 7.45
C SER A 86 18.01 -14.77 6.41
N ALA A 87 17.70 -16.01 6.81
CA ALA A 87 16.85 -16.93 6.03
C ALA A 87 15.35 -16.76 6.33
N ALA A 88 15.00 -15.94 7.32
CA ALA A 88 13.63 -15.79 7.84
C ALA A 88 13.05 -14.40 7.54
N CYS A 89 13.39 -13.81 6.38
CA CYS A 89 12.80 -12.56 5.90
C CYS A 89 12.09 -12.79 4.56
N THR A 90 11.09 -11.97 4.24
CA THR A 90 10.26 -12.13 3.04
C THR A 90 11.10 -12.27 1.77
N ILE A 91 12.13 -11.44 1.58
CA ILE A 91 13.01 -11.54 0.41
C ILE A 91 13.74 -12.90 0.38
N ALA A 92 14.23 -13.40 1.52
CA ALA A 92 14.94 -14.67 1.56
C ALA A 92 14.04 -15.87 1.20
N GLU A 93 12.75 -15.81 1.52
CA GLU A 93 11.77 -16.84 1.14
C GLU A 93 11.42 -16.80 -0.36
N GLU A 94 11.48 -15.62 -0.97
CA GLU A 94 11.22 -15.45 -2.41
C GLU A 94 12.40 -15.89 -3.29
N LEU A 95 13.64 -15.72 -2.83
CA LEU A 95 14.84 -16.05 -3.62
C LEU A 95 14.86 -17.51 -4.15
N PRO A 96 14.57 -18.56 -3.35
CA PRO A 96 14.47 -19.92 -3.86
C PRO A 96 13.40 -20.10 -4.94
N ARG A 97 12.26 -19.41 -4.82
CA ARG A 97 11.14 -19.49 -5.77
C ARG A 97 11.52 -18.87 -7.10
N ILE A 98 12.09 -17.66 -7.07
CA ILE A 98 12.61 -16.93 -8.23
C ILE A 98 13.73 -17.76 -8.92
N ARG A 99 14.63 -18.36 -8.14
CA ARG A 99 15.70 -19.22 -8.66
C ARG A 99 15.14 -20.46 -9.37
N ALA A 100 14.17 -21.15 -8.78
CA ALA A 100 13.53 -22.33 -9.39
C ALA A 100 12.83 -21.97 -10.70
N LEU A 101 12.14 -20.84 -10.72
CA LEU A 101 11.51 -20.25 -11.90
C LEU A 101 12.51 -19.97 -13.04
N ARG A 102 13.63 -19.32 -12.71
CA ARG A 102 14.70 -19.00 -13.66
C ARG A 102 15.36 -20.27 -14.20
N ALA A 103 15.69 -21.22 -13.32
CA ALA A 103 16.28 -22.51 -13.71
C ALA A 103 15.37 -23.32 -14.63
N GLY A 104 14.05 -23.20 -14.47
CA GLY A 104 13.06 -23.83 -15.34
C GLY A 104 12.80 -23.10 -16.66
N GLY A 105 13.49 -22.00 -16.96
CA GLY A 105 13.26 -21.19 -18.17
C GLY A 105 11.92 -20.47 -18.21
N ASN A 106 11.29 -20.27 -17.03
CA ASN A 106 9.95 -19.69 -16.90
C ASN A 106 9.97 -18.26 -16.35
N LEU A 107 11.12 -17.59 -16.37
CA LEU A 107 11.30 -16.25 -15.82
C LEU A 107 12.41 -15.51 -16.55
N ASP A 108 12.02 -14.42 -17.20
CA ASP A 108 12.93 -13.45 -17.81
C ASP A 108 12.99 -12.17 -16.98
N ASN A 109 11.82 -11.70 -16.50
CA ASN A 109 11.71 -10.47 -15.72
C ASN A 109 10.94 -10.70 -14.42
N CYS A 110 11.32 -10.00 -13.35
CA CYS A 110 10.71 -10.11 -12.04
C CYS A 110 10.22 -8.75 -11.56
N ILE A 111 8.98 -8.70 -11.06
CA ILE A 111 8.44 -7.52 -10.39
C ILE A 111 8.01 -7.90 -8.98
N LEU A 112 8.46 -7.13 -7.99
CA LEU A 112 8.05 -7.25 -6.59
C LEU A 112 7.38 -5.95 -6.15
N PHE A 113 6.10 -6.01 -5.84
CA PHE A 113 5.33 -4.95 -5.21
C PHE A 113 5.27 -5.16 -3.71
N SER A 114 5.31 -4.08 -2.96
CA SER A 114 4.93 -4.09 -1.55
C SER A 114 4.37 -2.72 -1.14
N ASN A 115 3.39 -2.70 -0.24
CA ASN A 115 2.93 -1.47 0.42
C ASN A 115 3.91 -0.98 1.50
N ARG A 116 5.21 -1.22 1.30
CA ARG A 116 6.31 -0.73 2.12
C ARG A 116 7.03 0.40 1.39
N ARG A 117 7.64 1.30 2.16
CA ARG A 117 8.48 2.38 1.62
C ARG A 117 9.80 1.83 1.08
N LEU A 118 10.22 2.33 -0.08
CA LEU A 118 11.42 1.87 -0.76
C LEU A 118 12.45 3.00 -0.91
N ALA A 119 13.42 3.03 0.00
CA ALA A 119 14.55 3.95 -0.09
C ALA A 119 15.55 3.48 -1.18
N GLY A 120 16.21 4.42 -1.87
CA GLY A 120 17.13 4.09 -2.98
C GLY A 120 18.28 3.16 -2.60
N ASN A 121 18.84 3.27 -1.39
CA ASN A 121 19.85 2.33 -0.92
C ASN A 121 19.29 0.90 -0.74
N ALA A 122 18.08 0.78 -0.17
CA ALA A 122 17.41 -0.50 -0.02
C ALA A 122 17.10 -1.13 -1.37
N GLU A 123 16.62 -0.33 -2.32
CA GLU A 123 16.36 -0.73 -3.71
C GLU A 123 17.61 -1.33 -4.35
N SER A 124 18.73 -0.60 -4.33
CA SER A 124 19.98 -1.06 -4.93
C SER A 124 20.52 -2.34 -4.28
N ILE A 125 20.41 -2.45 -2.95
CA ILE A 125 20.88 -3.63 -2.21
C ILE A 125 20.02 -4.86 -2.53
N ILE A 126 18.70 -4.72 -2.49
CA ILE A 126 17.76 -5.83 -2.70
C ILE A 126 17.79 -6.27 -4.17
N ARG A 127 17.78 -5.33 -5.12
CA ARG A 127 17.85 -5.62 -6.56
C ARG A 127 19.12 -6.40 -6.89
N ARG A 128 20.28 -5.94 -6.42
CA ARG A 128 21.56 -6.62 -6.62
C ARG A 128 21.58 -8.02 -6.00
N ARG A 129 20.97 -8.21 -4.82
CA ARG A 129 20.87 -9.53 -4.20
C ARG A 129 20.05 -10.49 -5.04
N ILE A 130 18.86 -10.07 -5.51
CA ILE A 130 18.01 -10.88 -6.39
C ILE A 130 18.77 -11.20 -7.69
N ALA A 131 19.41 -10.22 -8.31
CA ALA A 131 20.17 -10.41 -9.54
C ALA A 131 21.27 -11.47 -9.37
N THR A 132 22.08 -11.34 -8.31
CA THR A 132 23.22 -12.22 -8.04
C THR A 132 22.76 -13.63 -7.66
N GLU A 133 21.77 -13.76 -6.78
CA GLU A 133 21.34 -15.06 -6.26
C GLU A 133 20.42 -15.84 -7.20
N CYS A 134 19.77 -15.17 -8.15
CA CYS A 134 18.83 -15.79 -9.08
C CYS A 134 19.33 -15.80 -10.53
N GLY A 135 20.43 -15.11 -10.87
CA GLY A 135 20.97 -15.07 -12.24
C GLY A 135 20.06 -14.32 -13.21
N ILE A 136 19.50 -13.20 -12.75
CA ILE A 136 18.62 -12.32 -13.52
C ILE A 136 19.35 -10.97 -13.68
N PRO A 137 19.39 -10.36 -14.88
CA PRO A 137 19.95 -9.02 -15.05
C PRO A 137 19.25 -7.99 -14.16
N GLU A 138 19.97 -7.00 -13.63
CA GLU A 138 19.38 -5.98 -12.75
C GLU A 138 18.28 -5.19 -13.48
N GLU A 139 18.44 -4.94 -14.78
CA GLU A 139 17.46 -4.25 -15.63
C GLU A 139 16.16 -5.04 -15.86
N SER A 140 16.15 -6.32 -15.52
CA SER A 140 14.98 -7.21 -15.58
C SER A 140 14.31 -7.39 -14.21
N ILE A 141 14.70 -6.60 -13.21
CA ILE A 141 14.14 -6.63 -11.86
C ILE A 141 13.55 -5.27 -11.52
N HIS A 142 12.27 -5.24 -11.17
CA HIS A 142 11.60 -4.04 -10.70
C HIS A 142 11.08 -4.22 -9.28
N LEU A 143 11.50 -3.34 -8.38
CA LEU A 143 10.99 -3.23 -7.01
C LEU A 143 10.07 -2.01 -6.95
N CYS A 144 8.80 -2.25 -6.60
CA CYS A 144 7.81 -1.19 -6.48
C CYS A 144 7.36 -1.06 -5.03
N GLY A 145 7.85 -0.01 -4.36
CA GLY A 145 7.36 0.43 -3.06
C GLY A 145 6.29 1.52 -3.17
N LEU A 146 5.81 1.99 -2.02
CA LEU A 146 4.76 3.00 -1.91
C LEU A 146 5.01 4.25 -2.76
N GLU A 147 6.25 4.75 -2.78
CA GLU A 147 6.59 5.97 -3.50
C GLU A 147 6.32 5.88 -5.00
N HIS A 148 6.57 4.71 -5.61
CA HIS A 148 6.28 4.50 -7.03
C HIS A 148 4.84 4.04 -7.27
N LEU A 149 4.28 3.27 -6.35
CA LEU A 149 2.89 2.83 -6.38
C LEU A 149 1.92 4.02 -6.46
N GLU A 150 2.12 5.03 -5.61
CA GLU A 150 1.29 6.24 -5.62
C GLU A 150 1.40 7.02 -6.95
N LEU A 151 2.61 7.13 -7.52
CA LEU A 151 2.81 7.76 -8.84
C LEU A 151 2.08 7.00 -9.96
N LEU A 152 2.05 5.67 -9.90
CA LEU A 152 1.32 4.85 -10.86
C LEU A 152 -0.19 5.06 -10.73
N LEU A 153 -0.73 5.13 -9.51
CA LEU A 153 -2.16 5.37 -9.31
C LEU A 153 -2.58 6.80 -9.68
N ASP A 154 -1.72 7.79 -9.46
CA ASP A 154 -1.96 9.15 -9.94
C ASP A 154 -1.89 9.23 -11.48
N ALA A 155 -1.01 8.46 -12.13
CA ALA A 155 -0.92 8.39 -13.58
C ALA A 155 -2.07 7.60 -14.24
N PHE A 156 -2.65 6.64 -13.52
CA PHE A 156 -3.70 5.74 -13.99
C PHE A 156 -4.89 5.71 -13.00
N PRO A 157 -5.62 6.83 -12.85
CA PRO A 157 -6.69 6.95 -11.87
C PRO A 157 -7.86 5.98 -12.11
N GLU A 158 -8.01 5.43 -13.32
CA GLU A 158 -8.98 4.39 -13.63
C GLU A 158 -8.76 3.10 -12.81
N ILE A 159 -7.53 2.85 -12.35
CA ILE A 159 -7.19 1.69 -11.53
C ILE A 159 -7.80 1.82 -10.14
N VAL A 160 -7.79 3.02 -9.57
CA VAL A 160 -8.34 3.32 -8.23
C VAL A 160 -9.81 2.90 -8.16
N GLY A 161 -10.60 3.30 -9.16
CA GLY A 161 -12.01 2.93 -9.24
C GLY A 161 -12.24 1.43 -9.44
N LYS A 162 -11.40 0.76 -10.25
CA LYS A 162 -11.51 -0.70 -10.49
C LYS A 162 -11.12 -1.52 -9.27
N ALA A 163 -10.11 -1.08 -8.53
CA ALA A 163 -9.64 -1.72 -7.31
C ALA A 163 -10.53 -1.40 -6.10
N ALA A 164 -11.54 -0.54 -6.27
CA ALA A 164 -12.39 -0.02 -5.18
C ALA A 164 -11.53 0.50 -4.01
N LEU A 165 -10.44 1.21 -4.34
CA LEU A 165 -9.62 1.86 -3.33
C LEU A 165 -10.36 3.09 -2.83
N ASP A 166 -10.69 3.07 -1.55
CA ASP A 166 -11.18 4.25 -0.88
C ASP A 166 -10.00 5.22 -0.70
N PRO A 167 -10.02 6.40 -1.33
CA PRO A 167 -9.04 7.42 -1.00
C PRO A 167 -9.16 7.72 0.49
N ILE A 168 -8.04 7.95 1.15
CA ILE A 168 -8.08 8.52 2.49
C ILE A 168 -8.57 9.97 2.31
N ASP A 169 -9.88 10.17 2.40
CA ASP A 169 -10.50 11.45 2.80
C ASP A 169 -10.27 11.66 4.30
N GLY A 170 -9.02 11.51 4.73
CA GLY A 170 -8.64 11.45 6.14
C GLY A 170 -8.85 12.81 6.80
N PRO A 171 -9.44 12.86 8.00
CA PRO A 171 -9.58 14.11 8.73
C PRO A 171 -8.19 14.68 9.04
N LEU A 172 -8.14 16.01 9.25
CA LEU A 172 -6.96 16.72 9.72
C LEU A 172 -6.25 15.89 10.82
N ILE A 173 -5.03 15.42 10.56
CA ILE A 173 -4.23 14.71 11.56
C ILE A 173 -3.70 15.79 12.51
N ILE A 174 -4.35 15.92 13.67
CA ILE A 174 -3.93 16.82 14.74
C ILE A 174 -2.97 16.05 15.65
N THR A 175 -1.73 16.50 15.72
CA THR A 175 -0.72 15.97 16.65
C THR A 175 -0.93 16.56 18.05
N SER A 176 -0.24 16.00 19.04
CA SER A 176 -0.24 16.52 20.41
C SER A 176 0.26 17.97 20.46
N GLU A 177 1.27 18.30 19.65
CA GLU A 177 1.79 19.66 19.47
C GLU A 177 0.73 20.61 18.89
N ASP A 178 0.00 20.20 17.85
CA ASP A 178 -1.04 21.03 17.23
C ASP A 178 -2.17 21.34 18.21
N LEU A 179 -2.56 20.35 19.03
CA LEU A 179 -3.52 20.53 20.12
C LEU A 179 -2.98 21.47 21.20
N ALA A 180 -1.71 21.35 21.56
CA ALA A 180 -1.08 22.21 22.55
C ALA A 180 -1.00 23.68 22.07
N GLU A 181 -0.73 23.90 20.78
CA GLU A 181 -0.73 25.23 20.16
C GLU A 181 -2.12 25.89 20.26
N VAL A 182 -3.17 25.16 19.90
CA VAL A 182 -4.55 25.66 19.97
C VAL A 182 -4.96 25.97 21.42
N VAL A 183 -4.65 25.08 22.36
CA VAL A 183 -4.95 25.28 23.79
C VAL A 183 -4.20 26.52 24.32
N THR A 184 -2.94 26.69 23.96
CA THR A 184 -2.13 27.84 24.37
C THR A 184 -2.73 29.14 23.81
N SER A 185 -3.06 29.16 22.52
CA SER A 185 -3.68 30.31 21.87
C SER A 185 -5.03 30.68 22.49
N LEU A 186 -5.86 29.69 22.85
CA LEU A 186 -7.14 29.92 23.54
C LEU A 186 -6.95 30.52 24.95
N VAL A 187 -5.92 30.09 25.67
CA VAL A 187 -5.59 30.64 26.99
C VAL A 187 -5.14 32.10 26.86
N GLU A 188 -4.29 32.40 25.88
CA GLU A 188 -3.83 33.77 25.59
C GLU A 188 -4.99 34.71 25.24
N HIS A 189 -6.01 34.20 24.54
CA HIS A 189 -7.16 34.99 24.08
C HIS A 189 -8.40 34.82 24.97
N LYS A 190 -8.27 34.18 26.14
CA LYS A 190 -9.38 33.87 27.06
C LYS A 190 -10.22 35.10 27.44
N ALA A 191 -9.59 36.26 27.61
CA ALA A 191 -10.27 37.50 27.96
C ALA A 191 -11.21 38.01 26.85
N ALA A 192 -10.90 37.72 25.58
CA ALA A 192 -11.75 38.09 24.44
C ALA A 192 -12.95 37.13 24.28
N ILE A 193 -12.80 35.87 24.70
CA ILE A 193 -13.83 34.82 24.61
C ILE A 193 -14.84 34.89 25.77
N SER A 194 -14.42 35.43 26.92
CA SER A 194 -15.22 35.43 28.16
C SER A 194 -16.36 36.46 28.21
N ASN A 195 -16.69 37.13 27.11
CA ASN A 195 -17.81 38.07 27.02
C ASN A 195 -19.12 37.36 26.62
N GLU A 196 -19.48 36.25 27.28
CA GLU A 196 -20.82 35.68 27.13
C GLU A 196 -21.84 36.50 27.95
N PRO A 197 -22.93 37.02 27.35
CA PRO A 197 -24.05 37.52 28.12
C PRO A 197 -24.68 36.37 28.94
N PRO A 198 -25.28 36.65 30.11
CA PRO A 198 -25.72 35.62 31.04
C PRO A 198 -26.70 34.64 30.38
N ARG A 199 -26.39 33.34 30.47
CA ARG A 199 -27.25 32.26 29.94
C ARG A 199 -28.57 32.22 30.69
N ARG A 200 -29.70 32.19 29.96
CA ARG A 200 -31.03 32.00 30.56
C ARG A 200 -31.11 30.63 31.23
N PRO A 201 -31.74 30.50 32.41
CA PRO A 201 -31.85 29.23 33.09
C PRO A 201 -32.65 28.23 32.25
N VAL A 202 -32.14 27.00 32.14
CA VAL A 202 -32.81 25.89 31.46
C VAL A 202 -33.98 25.45 32.33
N ILE A 203 -35.21 25.64 31.86
CA ILE A 203 -36.42 25.16 32.53
C ILE A 203 -36.50 23.65 32.29
N GLY A 204 -36.35 22.85 33.36
CA GLY A 204 -36.57 21.41 33.29
C GLY A 204 -38.05 21.09 33.03
N LEU A 205 -38.33 20.28 32.00
CA LEU A 205 -39.69 19.76 31.77
C LEU A 205 -40.09 18.84 32.93
N VAL A 206 -41.05 19.28 33.75
CA VAL A 206 -41.73 18.42 34.73
C VAL A 206 -42.90 17.72 34.03
N THR A 207 -42.76 16.43 33.77
CA THR A 207 -43.83 15.58 33.23
C THR A 207 -44.90 15.36 34.30
N LYS A 208 -46.05 16.05 34.20
CA LYS A 208 -47.22 15.81 35.06
C LYS A 208 -47.91 14.50 34.64
N ILE A 209 -47.73 13.43 35.39
CA ILE A 209 -48.60 12.24 35.33
C ILE A 209 -49.92 12.59 36.03
N ARG A 210 -51.01 12.75 35.28
CA ARG A 210 -52.38 12.83 35.82
C ARG A 210 -52.90 11.41 36.06
N MET A 211 -52.92 10.94 37.30
CA MET A 211 -53.80 9.83 37.69
C MET A 211 -55.24 10.35 37.77
N HIS A 212 -56.15 9.72 37.02
CA HIS A 212 -57.59 9.90 37.15
C HIS A 212 -58.04 9.27 38.47
N GLN A 213 -58.74 10.04 39.31
CA GLN A 213 -59.51 9.50 40.43
C GLN A 213 -60.92 9.12 39.93
N THR A 214 -61.33 7.91 40.29
CA THR A 214 -62.70 7.39 40.27
C THR A 214 -63.59 8.16 41.24
N ILE A 215 -64.77 8.60 40.79
CA ILE A 215 -66.13 8.20 41.20
C ILE A 215 -67.11 8.96 40.29
#